data_AF-A0A7W0S355-F1
#
_entry.id   AF-A0A7W0S355-F1
#
_cell.length_a   1.000
_cell.length_b   1.000
_cell.length_c   1.000
_cell.angle_alpha   90.00
_cell.angle_beta   90.00
_cell.angle_gamma   90.00
#
_symmetry.space_group_name_H-M   'P 1'
#
loop_
_entity.id
_entity.type
_entity.pdbx_description
1 polymer ?
#
loop_
_entity_poly.entity_id
_entity_poly.type
_entity_poly.pdbx_seq_one_letter_code
_entity_poly.pdbx_strand_id
1 'polypeptide(L)'
;MPGDPEPEGGTKRMISVGATSLGFGAKPLPRLLEELRELGGECVELNSRPGLHDGLVLEGRTISSVQAWANDSGIAIGSVGGYSDFAQVDDDALARELTRLRGACELASELEVGIVRAFVGEPKTGLDLAEARSRAVDAFGLAAVFAAELGVTLAIENHGRLLNDGRALASLVEEIDSPHVKLTLDSGNFSWAGRDLDQARDDFEAVLPHAVSVHIKDGVWTDEGFEFVPAGCGSLPIA
;
A
#
# COMPACT_ATOMS: atom_id res chain seq x y z
N MET A 1 -46.60 -26.14 -15.01
CA MET A 1 -45.13 -26.03 -15.16
C MET A 1 -44.64 -25.30 -13.93
N PRO A 2 -43.89 -25.95 -13.02
CA PRO A 2 -43.28 -25.26 -11.88
C PRO A 2 -42.24 -24.28 -12.43
N GLY A 3 -42.25 -23.04 -11.91
CA GLY A 3 -41.33 -21.99 -12.33
C GLY A 3 -39.89 -22.33 -11.94
N ASP A 4 -38.96 -21.99 -12.84
CA ASP A 4 -37.53 -22.09 -12.57
C ASP A 4 -37.16 -21.21 -11.35
N PRO A 5 -36.25 -21.67 -10.48
CA PRO A 5 -35.77 -20.86 -9.36
C PRO A 5 -34.92 -19.71 -9.89
N GLU A 6 -35.17 -18.50 -9.40
CA GLU A 6 -34.29 -17.36 -9.64
C GLU A 6 -32.89 -17.65 -9.11
N PRO A 7 -31.82 -17.26 -9.83
CA PRO A 7 -30.46 -17.44 -9.35
C PRO A 7 -30.25 -16.53 -8.13
N GLU A 8 -29.80 -17.11 -7.02
CA GLU A 8 -29.33 -16.38 -5.84
C GLU A 8 -28.18 -15.44 -6.24
N GLY A 9 -28.53 -14.19 -6.55
CA GLY A 9 -27.60 -13.10 -6.74
C GLY A 9 -26.96 -12.74 -5.41
N GLY A 10 -25.98 -13.52 -4.97
CA GLY A 10 -25.09 -13.12 -3.89
C GLY A 10 -24.40 -11.82 -4.29
N THR A 11 -24.76 -10.71 -3.63
CA THR A 11 -24.05 -9.44 -3.77
C THR A 11 -22.59 -9.68 -3.43
N LYS A 12 -21.73 -9.77 -4.44
CA LYS A 12 -20.27 -9.86 -4.26
C LYS A 12 -19.87 -8.64 -3.43
N ARG A 13 -19.40 -8.84 -2.20
CA ARG A 13 -18.91 -7.73 -1.37
C ARG A 13 -17.83 -7.01 -2.17
N MET A 14 -17.94 -5.70 -2.30
CA MET A 14 -16.98 -4.88 -3.05
C MET A 14 -15.68 -4.62 -2.28
N ILE A 15 -15.62 -5.00 -1.00
CA ILE A 15 -14.51 -4.69 -0.09
C ILE A 15 -14.07 -6.00 0.56
N SER A 16 -12.78 -6.31 0.44
CA SER A 16 -12.12 -7.38 1.19
C SER A 16 -11.37 -6.77 2.37
N VAL A 17 -11.53 -7.37 3.56
CA VAL A 17 -10.81 -6.92 4.76
C VAL A 17 -9.70 -7.92 5.08
N GLY A 18 -8.54 -7.39 5.45
CA GLY A 18 -7.33 -8.19 5.60
C GLY A 18 -6.31 -7.54 6.51
N ALA A 19 -5.08 -8.02 6.41
CA ALA A 19 -3.96 -7.45 7.14
C ALA A 19 -2.71 -7.36 6.27
N THR A 20 -1.80 -6.46 6.64
CA THR A 20 -0.44 -6.46 6.10
C THR A 20 0.37 -7.59 6.72
N SER A 21 1.13 -8.32 5.90
CA SER A 21 2.00 -9.37 6.40
C SER A 21 3.14 -8.84 7.28
N LEU A 22 3.38 -7.52 7.28
CA LEU A 22 4.39 -6.86 8.11
C LEU A 22 4.17 -7.11 9.62
N GLY A 23 2.91 -7.14 10.08
CA GLY A 23 2.57 -7.31 11.49
C GLY A 23 2.80 -8.72 12.05
N PHE A 24 3.08 -9.70 11.20
CA PHE A 24 3.17 -11.12 11.56
C PHE A 24 4.61 -11.66 11.54
N GLY A 25 5.60 -10.76 11.63
CA GLY A 25 7.01 -11.00 11.32
C GLY A 25 7.59 -12.35 11.80
N ALA A 26 8.46 -12.93 10.94
CA ALA A 26 9.17 -14.20 11.15
C ALA A 26 8.28 -15.45 11.27
N LYS A 27 7.00 -15.38 10.93
CA LYS A 27 6.18 -16.57 10.68
C LYS A 27 6.37 -17.07 9.24
N PRO A 28 6.31 -18.39 8.99
CA PRO A 28 6.15 -18.92 7.65
C PRO A 28 4.83 -18.43 7.03
N LEU A 29 4.88 -17.98 5.78
CA LEU A 29 3.72 -17.42 5.08
C LEU A 29 2.46 -18.31 5.13
N PRO A 30 2.51 -19.65 4.93
CA PRO A 30 1.32 -20.49 5.02
C PRO A 30 0.57 -20.36 6.36
N ARG A 31 1.32 -20.30 7.47
CA ARG A 31 0.75 -20.18 8.83
C ARG A 31 0.10 -18.83 9.04
N LEU A 32 0.70 -17.77 8.51
CA LEU A 32 0.11 -16.44 8.54
C LEU A 32 -1.25 -16.44 7.83
N LEU A 33 -1.34 -17.05 6.65
CA LEU A 33 -2.57 -17.08 5.87
C LEU A 33 -3.68 -17.89 6.57
N GLU A 34 -3.33 -19.03 7.17
CA GLU A 34 -4.25 -19.83 8.00
C GLU A 34 -4.78 -19.00 9.19
N GLU A 35 -3.90 -18.36 9.96
CA GLU A 35 -4.30 -17.53 11.10
C GLU A 35 -5.17 -16.34 10.68
N LEU A 36 -4.83 -15.68 9.57
CA LEU A 36 -5.62 -14.57 9.06
C LEU A 36 -7.04 -15.03 8.67
N ARG A 37 -7.15 -16.23 8.11
CA ARG A 37 -8.45 -16.84 7.79
C ARG A 37 -9.26 -17.16 9.05
N GLU A 38 -8.62 -17.66 10.10
CA GLU A 38 -9.26 -17.94 11.40
C GLU A 38 -9.77 -16.65 12.08
N LEU A 39 -9.06 -15.53 11.89
CA LEU A 39 -9.47 -14.21 12.35
C LEU A 39 -10.59 -13.57 11.49
N GLY A 40 -11.02 -14.25 10.42
CA GLY A 40 -12.06 -13.77 9.51
C GLY A 40 -11.55 -12.83 8.42
N GLY A 41 -10.24 -12.74 8.21
CA GLY A 41 -9.65 -12.03 7.09
C GLY A 41 -9.94 -12.70 5.75
N GLU A 42 -9.97 -11.89 4.70
CA GLU A 42 -10.30 -12.28 3.32
C GLU A 42 -9.14 -11.98 2.36
N CYS A 43 -8.23 -11.07 2.72
CA CYS A 43 -7.07 -10.73 1.91
C CYS A 43 -5.81 -10.44 2.73
N VAL A 44 -4.65 -10.40 2.08
CA VAL A 44 -3.36 -10.00 2.68
C VAL A 44 -2.64 -9.00 1.77
N GLU A 45 -1.99 -8.01 2.36
CA GLU A 45 -0.90 -7.29 1.68
C GLU A 45 0.41 -8.04 1.91
N LEU A 46 0.99 -8.61 0.86
CA LEU A 46 2.28 -9.30 0.95
C LEU A 46 3.42 -8.30 0.90
N ASN A 47 4.16 -8.20 1.99
CA ASN A 47 5.35 -7.37 2.02
C ASN A 47 6.50 -8.06 1.27
N SER A 48 7.11 -7.33 0.33
CA SER A 48 8.16 -7.83 -0.56
C SER A 48 9.57 -7.84 0.05
N ARG A 49 9.74 -7.34 1.28
CA ARG A 49 11.05 -7.20 1.92
C ARG A 49 11.71 -8.57 2.15
N PRO A 50 12.93 -8.80 1.64
CA PRO A 50 13.66 -10.05 1.89
C PRO A 50 13.82 -10.31 3.40
N GLY A 51 13.58 -11.56 3.80
CA GLY A 51 13.75 -12.02 5.17
C GLY A 51 12.59 -11.69 6.13
N LEU A 52 11.51 -11.09 5.66
CA LEU A 52 10.32 -10.88 6.50
C LEU A 52 9.57 -12.20 6.77
N HIS A 53 9.37 -12.98 5.71
CA HIS A 53 8.69 -14.27 5.76
C HIS A 53 9.73 -15.36 6.04
N ASP A 54 9.55 -16.12 7.11
CA ASP A 54 10.55 -17.10 7.53
C ASP A 54 10.76 -18.18 6.45
N GLY A 55 12.03 -18.41 6.10
CA GLY A 55 12.43 -19.35 5.05
C GLY A 55 11.97 -19.01 3.63
N LEU A 56 11.40 -17.82 3.39
CA LEU A 56 10.82 -17.45 2.09
C LEU A 56 11.44 -16.17 1.53
N VAL A 57 11.94 -16.29 0.30
CA VAL A 57 12.26 -15.16 -0.58
C VAL A 57 11.15 -15.09 -1.63
N LEU A 58 10.53 -13.92 -1.80
CA LEU A 58 9.51 -13.71 -2.83
C LEU A 58 10.19 -13.41 -4.16
N GLU A 59 10.18 -14.37 -5.07
CA GLU A 59 10.85 -14.33 -6.38
C GLU A 59 10.23 -15.38 -7.32
N GLY A 60 10.56 -15.35 -8.61
CA GLY A 60 9.95 -16.21 -9.63
C GLY A 60 9.83 -17.70 -9.27
N ARG A 61 10.83 -18.27 -8.58
CA ARG A 61 10.79 -19.70 -8.18
C ARG A 61 9.84 -20.02 -7.02
N THR A 62 9.38 -19.03 -6.25
CA THR A 62 8.48 -19.22 -5.10
C THR A 62 7.04 -18.80 -5.39
N ILE A 63 6.77 -18.11 -6.50
CA ILE A 63 5.44 -17.63 -6.90
C ILE A 63 4.37 -18.73 -6.85
N SER A 64 4.63 -19.87 -7.50
CA SER A 64 3.67 -20.97 -7.55
C SER A 64 3.30 -21.51 -6.17
N SER A 65 4.26 -21.60 -5.25
CA SER A 65 4.02 -21.99 -3.86
C SER A 65 3.20 -20.94 -3.12
N VAL A 66 3.52 -19.65 -3.30
CA VAL A 66 2.79 -18.53 -2.68
C VAL A 66 1.33 -18.51 -3.13
N GLN A 67 1.08 -18.67 -4.43
CA GLN A 67 -0.27 -18.76 -4.99
C GLN A 67 -1.01 -19.99 -4.47
N ALA A 68 -0.35 -21.15 -4.39
CA ALA A 68 -0.96 -22.36 -3.82
C ALA A 68 -1.37 -22.14 -2.35
N TRP A 69 -0.50 -21.56 -1.51
CA TRP A 69 -0.82 -21.29 -0.11
C TRP A 69 -1.96 -20.28 0.07
N ALA A 70 -2.01 -19.24 -0.76
CA ALA A 70 -3.11 -18.28 -0.79
C ALA A 70 -4.44 -18.97 -1.17
N ASN A 71 -4.43 -19.81 -2.21
CA ASN A 71 -5.60 -20.56 -2.65
C ASN A 71 -6.07 -21.58 -1.60
N ASP A 72 -5.16 -22.34 -1.01
CA ASP A 72 -5.48 -23.38 -0.01
C ASP A 72 -6.05 -22.78 1.28
N SER A 73 -5.61 -21.58 1.67
CA SER A 73 -6.13 -20.85 2.83
C SER A 73 -7.43 -20.08 2.54
N GLY A 74 -7.76 -19.87 1.26
CA GLY A 74 -8.86 -19.02 0.83
C GLY A 74 -8.62 -17.52 1.09
N ILE A 75 -7.36 -17.10 1.23
CA ILE A 75 -6.96 -15.70 1.40
C ILE A 75 -6.49 -15.14 0.05
N ALA A 76 -7.09 -14.05 -0.41
CA ALA A 76 -6.63 -13.35 -1.60
C ALA A 76 -5.35 -12.54 -1.32
N ILE A 77 -4.42 -12.47 -2.28
CA ILE A 77 -3.33 -11.49 -2.21
C ILE A 77 -3.87 -10.17 -2.77
N GLY A 78 -4.18 -9.22 -1.89
CA GLY A 78 -4.84 -7.97 -2.26
C GLY A 78 -3.88 -6.92 -2.83
N SER A 79 -2.64 -6.89 -2.30
CA SER A 79 -1.59 -5.98 -2.76
C SER A 79 -0.20 -6.55 -2.43
N VAL A 80 0.81 -6.03 -3.11
CA VAL A 80 2.22 -6.24 -2.75
C VAL A 80 2.77 -4.95 -2.14
N GLY A 81 3.36 -5.06 -0.95
CA GLY A 81 4.08 -3.98 -0.30
C GLY A 81 5.42 -3.75 -0.99
N GLY A 82 5.45 -2.86 -1.97
CA GLY A 82 6.66 -2.31 -2.56
C GLY A 82 7.25 -1.20 -1.70
N TYR A 83 8.51 -0.88 -1.97
CA TYR A 83 9.24 0.19 -1.30
C TYR A 83 9.98 1.00 -2.35
N SER A 84 9.89 2.32 -2.24
CA SER A 84 10.60 3.28 -3.08
C SER A 84 11.03 4.46 -2.23
N ASP A 85 12.08 5.14 -2.63
CA ASP A 85 12.45 6.45 -2.11
C ASP A 85 12.94 7.29 -3.29
N PHE A 86 12.05 8.09 -3.87
CA PHE A 86 12.37 8.93 -5.04
C PHE A 86 12.90 10.31 -4.67
N ALA A 87 12.98 10.63 -3.39
CA ALA A 87 13.64 11.82 -2.88
C ALA A 87 15.17 11.66 -2.84
N GLN A 88 15.78 11.11 -3.89
CA GLN A 88 17.23 10.91 -3.98
C GLN A 88 17.96 12.16 -4.47
N VAL A 89 19.13 12.42 -3.90
CA VAL A 89 20.00 13.53 -4.30
C VAL A 89 20.78 13.18 -5.58
N ASP A 90 21.23 11.92 -5.70
CA ASP A 90 21.96 11.42 -6.86
C ASP A 90 21.06 10.62 -7.81
N ASP A 91 21.26 10.84 -9.11
CA ASP A 91 20.46 10.19 -10.16
C ASP A 91 20.72 8.67 -10.23
N ASP A 92 21.91 8.20 -9.83
CA ASP A 92 22.22 6.78 -9.75
C ASP A 92 21.40 6.09 -8.64
N ALA A 93 21.20 6.74 -7.49
CA ALA A 93 20.31 6.25 -6.44
C ALA A 93 18.86 6.25 -6.90
N LEU A 94 18.43 7.30 -7.61
CA LEU A 94 17.08 7.35 -8.17
C LEU A 94 16.83 6.19 -9.14
N ALA A 95 17.80 5.89 -10.02
CA ALA A 95 17.73 4.76 -10.94
C ALA A 95 17.69 3.40 -10.22
N ARG A 96 18.39 3.26 -9.09
CA ARG A 96 18.32 2.04 -8.24
C ARG A 96 16.93 1.87 -7.63
N GLU A 97 16.31 2.95 -7.15
CA GLU A 97 14.97 2.90 -6.58
C GLU A 97 13.90 2.59 -7.64
N LEU A 98 14.03 3.13 -8.86
CA LEU A 98 13.20 2.74 -9.99
C LEU A 98 13.34 1.25 -10.34
N THR A 99 14.57 0.74 -10.38
CA THR A 99 14.85 -0.68 -10.63
C THR A 99 14.21 -1.56 -9.55
N ARG A 100 14.32 -1.14 -8.29
CA ARG A 100 13.70 -1.85 -7.16
C ARG A 100 12.18 -1.87 -7.25
N LEU A 101 11.56 -0.72 -7.53
CA LEU A 101 10.10 -0.64 -7.66
C LEU A 101 9.60 -1.47 -8.84
N ARG A 102 10.34 -1.47 -9.96
CA ARG A 102 10.03 -2.33 -11.11
C ARG A 102 10.05 -3.81 -10.73
N GLY A 103 11.05 -4.27 -9.98
CA GLY A 103 11.09 -5.64 -9.48
C GLY A 103 9.89 -6.01 -8.59
N ALA A 104 9.39 -5.07 -7.78
CA ALA A 104 8.15 -5.28 -7.02
C ALA A 104 6.91 -5.36 -7.92
N CYS A 105 6.88 -4.62 -9.02
CA CYS A 105 5.81 -4.70 -10.03
C CYS A 105 5.86 -6.00 -10.82
N GLU A 106 7.04 -6.47 -11.19
CA GLU A 106 7.24 -7.77 -11.86
C GLU A 106 6.77 -8.91 -10.94
N LEU A 107 7.15 -8.87 -9.66
CA LEU A 107 6.66 -9.81 -8.64
C LEU A 107 5.13 -9.78 -8.50
N ALA A 108 4.52 -8.61 -8.45
CA ALA A 108 3.08 -8.48 -8.33
C ALA A 108 2.35 -9.00 -9.58
N SER A 109 2.88 -8.71 -10.77
CA SER A 109 2.37 -9.22 -12.04
C SER A 109 2.43 -10.75 -12.11
N GLU A 110 3.56 -11.36 -11.71
CA GLU A 110 3.72 -12.82 -11.63
C GLU A 110 2.76 -13.47 -10.60
N LEU A 111 2.44 -12.77 -9.51
CA LEU A 111 1.45 -13.20 -8.51
C LEU A 111 0.00 -12.96 -8.95
N GLU A 112 -0.22 -12.31 -10.11
CA GLU A 112 -1.54 -11.86 -10.58
C GLU A 112 -2.23 -10.84 -9.66
N VAL A 113 -1.42 -9.97 -9.05
CA VAL A 113 -1.85 -8.94 -8.08
C VAL A 113 -1.76 -7.56 -8.72
N GLY A 114 -2.89 -6.84 -8.76
CA GLY A 114 -2.99 -5.56 -9.47
C GLY A 114 -2.49 -4.33 -8.71
N ILE A 115 -2.19 -4.40 -7.41
CA ILE A 115 -1.82 -3.24 -6.59
C ILE A 115 -0.43 -3.41 -5.99
N VAL A 116 0.44 -2.42 -6.19
CA VAL A 116 1.76 -2.32 -5.56
C VAL A 116 1.84 -1.04 -4.76
N ARG A 117 2.00 -1.16 -3.44
CA ARG A 117 2.19 0.01 -2.58
C ARG A 117 3.59 0.60 -2.79
N ALA A 118 3.69 1.91 -2.80
CA ALA A 118 4.94 2.65 -3.00
C ALA A 118 5.01 3.86 -2.06
N PHE A 119 6.18 4.46 -1.94
CA PHE A 119 6.42 5.65 -1.13
C PHE A 119 7.09 6.76 -1.94
N VAL A 120 6.79 8.01 -1.58
CA VAL A 120 7.51 9.16 -2.15
C VAL A 120 8.99 9.11 -1.76
N GLY A 121 9.29 8.81 -0.50
CA GLY A 121 10.64 8.82 0.05
C GLY A 121 10.73 9.57 1.37
N GLU A 122 11.96 9.78 1.83
CA GLU A 122 12.25 10.42 3.10
C GLU A 122 12.99 11.76 2.90
N PRO A 123 12.88 12.71 3.85
CA PRO A 123 13.65 13.95 3.81
C PRO A 123 15.16 13.67 3.77
N LYS A 124 15.87 14.35 2.85
CA LYS A 124 17.34 14.25 2.72
C LYS A 124 18.02 15.60 2.85
N THR A 125 19.18 15.61 3.51
CA THR A 125 20.04 16.79 3.53
C THR A 125 20.48 17.13 2.10
N GLY A 126 20.28 18.39 1.69
CA GLY A 126 20.66 18.85 0.36
C GLY A 126 19.56 18.73 -0.69
N LEU A 127 18.36 18.30 -0.32
CA LEU A 127 17.19 18.29 -1.19
C LEU A 127 16.07 19.07 -0.50
N ASP A 128 15.60 20.16 -1.11
CA ASP A 128 14.44 20.87 -0.61
C ASP A 128 13.14 20.15 -1.00
N LEU A 129 12.02 20.56 -0.39
CA LEU A 129 10.73 19.91 -0.62
C LEU A 129 10.25 20.01 -2.07
N ALA A 130 10.50 21.14 -2.73
CA ALA A 130 10.06 21.36 -4.10
C ALA A 130 10.84 20.47 -5.07
N GLU A 131 12.16 20.36 -4.88
CA GLU A 131 13.02 19.48 -5.66
C GLU A 131 12.68 18.00 -5.40
N ALA A 132 12.47 17.62 -4.13
CA ALA A 132 12.07 16.26 -3.78
C ALA A 132 10.72 15.87 -4.42
N ARG A 133 9.74 16.78 -4.41
CA ARG A 133 8.46 16.58 -5.08
C ARG A 133 8.62 16.44 -6.59
N SER A 134 9.39 17.34 -7.22
CA SER A 134 9.65 17.28 -8.66
C SER A 134 10.27 15.96 -9.07
N ARG A 135 11.30 15.50 -8.34
CA ARG A 135 11.95 14.20 -8.58
C ARG A 135 10.98 13.04 -8.39
N ALA A 136 10.11 13.10 -7.38
CA ALA A 136 9.08 12.08 -7.17
C ALA A 136 8.06 12.04 -8.33
N VAL A 137 7.60 13.19 -8.81
CA VAL A 137 6.70 13.27 -9.98
C VAL A 137 7.36 12.64 -11.20
N ASP A 138 8.60 13.03 -11.53
CA ASP A 138 9.33 12.49 -12.67
C ASP A 138 9.52 10.97 -12.56
N ALA A 139 9.95 10.50 -11.39
CA ALA A 139 10.18 9.08 -11.14
C ALA A 139 8.89 8.25 -11.18
N PHE A 140 7.79 8.74 -10.60
CA PHE A 140 6.51 8.05 -10.71
C PHE A 140 5.94 8.10 -12.13
N GLY A 141 6.19 9.16 -12.90
CA GLY A 141 5.86 9.21 -14.33
C GLY A 141 6.58 8.12 -15.12
N LEU A 142 7.87 7.93 -14.88
CA LEU A 142 8.63 6.80 -15.46
C LEU A 142 8.10 5.44 -14.96
N ALA A 143 7.77 5.35 -13.66
CA ALA A 143 7.26 4.13 -13.06
C ALA A 143 5.87 3.73 -13.58
N ALA A 144 5.04 4.72 -13.92
CA ALA A 144 3.73 4.50 -14.51
C ALA A 144 3.81 3.74 -15.83
N VAL A 145 4.89 3.94 -16.62
CA VAL A 145 5.08 3.24 -17.89
C VAL A 145 5.23 1.73 -17.67
N PHE A 146 6.16 1.32 -16.81
CA PHE A 146 6.34 -0.12 -16.55
C PHE A 146 5.18 -0.70 -15.72
N ALA A 147 4.52 0.11 -14.88
CA ALA A 147 3.33 -0.34 -14.16
C ALA A 147 2.19 -0.69 -15.13
N ALA A 148 2.00 0.13 -16.17
CA ALA A 148 1.05 -0.14 -17.25
C ALA A 148 1.40 -1.41 -18.04
N GLU A 149 2.67 -1.58 -18.42
CA GLU A 149 3.16 -2.77 -19.13
C GLU A 149 2.94 -4.07 -18.32
N LEU A 150 3.08 -3.99 -17.00
CA LEU A 150 2.95 -5.12 -16.08
C LEU A 150 1.52 -5.35 -15.59
N GLY A 151 0.58 -4.49 -15.99
CA GLY A 151 -0.83 -4.59 -15.59
C GLY A 151 -1.10 -4.28 -14.12
N VAL A 152 -0.27 -3.45 -13.49
CA VAL A 152 -0.38 -3.08 -12.07
C VAL A 152 -0.64 -1.58 -11.88
N THR A 153 -1.19 -1.22 -10.73
CA THR A 153 -1.35 0.16 -10.26
C THR A 153 -0.43 0.39 -9.07
N LEU A 154 0.41 1.42 -9.17
CA LEU A 154 1.21 1.93 -8.07
C LEU A 154 0.30 2.74 -7.14
N ALA A 155 0.25 2.37 -5.86
CA ALA A 155 -0.56 3.04 -4.86
C ALA A 155 0.36 3.72 -3.82
N ILE A 156 0.59 5.02 -3.99
CA ILE A 156 1.48 5.81 -3.14
C ILE A 156 0.83 5.96 -1.75
N GLU A 157 1.53 5.50 -0.71
CA GLU A 157 1.05 5.67 0.66
C GLU A 157 1.35 7.07 1.19
N ASN A 158 0.41 7.69 1.92
CA ASN A 158 0.68 8.88 2.72
C ASN A 158 1.59 8.48 3.90
N HIS A 159 2.89 8.43 3.67
CA HIS A 159 3.87 7.92 4.62
C HIS A 159 5.01 8.93 4.86
N GLY A 160 5.69 8.78 5.99
CA GLY A 160 6.86 9.57 6.33
C GLY A 160 6.50 11.03 6.62
N ARG A 161 7.48 11.93 6.46
CA ARG A 161 7.31 13.37 6.73
C ARG A 161 7.55 14.26 5.52
N LEU A 162 7.96 13.70 4.39
CA LEU A 162 8.36 14.48 3.23
C LEU A 162 7.15 15.14 2.53
N LEU A 163 6.19 14.34 2.06
CA LEU A 163 4.97 14.80 1.38
C LEU A 163 3.70 14.28 2.05
N ASN A 164 3.72 14.12 3.38
CA ASN A 164 2.57 13.64 4.13
C ASN A 164 1.56 14.79 4.38
N ASP A 165 0.97 15.25 3.29
CA ASP A 165 -0.01 16.34 3.17
C ASP A 165 -1.00 15.95 2.08
N GLY A 166 -2.30 16.00 2.37
CA GLY A 166 -3.33 15.44 1.49
C GLY A 166 -3.44 16.19 0.17
N ARG A 167 -3.38 17.53 0.20
CA ARG A 167 -3.42 18.36 -1.01
C ARG A 167 -2.16 18.18 -1.86
N ALA A 168 -1.00 18.08 -1.21
CA ALA A 168 0.25 17.84 -1.92
C ALA A 168 0.25 16.47 -2.62
N LEU A 169 -0.21 15.41 -1.95
CA LEU A 169 -0.34 14.07 -2.53
C LEU A 169 -1.35 14.02 -3.66
N ALA A 170 -2.53 14.62 -3.49
CA ALA A 170 -3.53 14.72 -4.55
C ALA A 170 -2.96 15.44 -5.78
N SER A 171 -2.31 16.59 -5.58
CA SER A 171 -1.69 17.33 -6.68
C SER A 171 -0.57 16.56 -7.37
N LEU A 172 0.18 15.73 -6.62
CA LEU A 172 1.25 14.90 -7.18
C LEU A 172 0.67 13.83 -8.11
N VAL A 173 -0.40 13.15 -7.71
CA VAL A 173 -1.08 12.14 -8.53
C VAL A 173 -1.74 12.79 -9.75
N GLU A 174 -2.36 13.96 -9.59
CA GLU A 174 -2.96 14.72 -10.69
C GLU A 174 -1.93 15.20 -11.71
N GLU A 175 -0.73 15.59 -11.26
CA GLU A 175 0.35 16.02 -12.14
C GLU A 175 1.00 14.85 -12.91
N ILE A 176 1.09 13.67 -12.29
CA ILE A 176 1.56 12.45 -12.98
C ILE A 176 0.57 11.99 -14.06
N ASP A 177 -0.73 12.27 -13.87
CA ASP A 177 -1.82 12.02 -14.82
C ASP A 177 -1.79 10.62 -15.46
N SER A 178 -1.75 9.58 -14.60
CA SER A 178 -1.77 8.19 -15.05
C SER A 178 -2.79 7.35 -14.30
N PRO A 179 -3.57 6.48 -14.98
CA PRO A 179 -4.45 5.53 -14.31
C PRO A 179 -3.68 4.48 -13.49
N HIS A 180 -2.38 4.31 -13.74
CA HIS A 180 -1.50 3.38 -13.05
C HIS A 180 -0.80 3.99 -11.83
N VAL A 181 -1.12 5.23 -11.46
CA VAL A 181 -0.64 5.86 -10.23
C VAL A 181 -1.84 6.38 -9.44
N LYS A 182 -2.00 5.85 -8.23
CA LYS A 182 -3.11 6.08 -7.29
C LYS A 182 -2.55 6.16 -5.87
N LEU A 183 -3.43 6.17 -4.87
CA LEU A 183 -3.03 6.26 -3.46
C LEU A 183 -3.41 5.00 -2.66
N THR A 184 -2.55 4.65 -1.71
CA THR A 184 -2.92 3.84 -0.53
C THR A 184 -3.14 4.81 0.62
N LEU A 185 -4.34 4.85 1.18
CA LEU A 185 -4.65 5.79 2.25
C LEU A 185 -4.50 5.12 3.60
N ASP A 186 -3.61 5.62 4.44
CA ASP A 186 -3.46 5.21 5.83
C ASP A 186 -4.11 6.23 6.76
N SER A 187 -5.07 5.78 7.57
CA SER A 187 -5.86 6.63 8.46
C SER A 187 -5.06 7.28 9.59
N GLY A 188 -3.93 6.69 9.98
CA GLY A 188 -3.14 7.20 11.10
C GLY A 188 -1.90 7.98 10.70
N ASN A 189 -1.41 7.84 9.46
CA ASN A 189 -0.14 8.43 9.08
C ASN A 189 -0.15 9.97 9.01
N PHE A 190 -1.27 10.63 8.67
CA PHE A 190 -1.35 12.11 8.71
C PHE A 190 -1.21 12.62 10.15
N SER A 191 -1.95 12.04 11.09
CA SER A 191 -1.87 12.38 12.51
C SER A 191 -0.49 12.08 13.09
N TRP A 192 0.12 10.95 12.71
CA TRP A 192 1.51 10.63 13.04
C TRP A 192 2.52 11.66 12.53
N ALA A 193 2.26 12.26 11.37
CA ALA A 193 3.07 13.35 10.83
C ALA A 193 2.88 14.69 11.57
N GLY A 194 1.96 14.77 12.54
CA GLY A 194 1.74 15.94 13.39
C GLY A 194 0.48 16.74 13.05
N ARG A 195 -0.42 16.20 12.22
CA ARG A 195 -1.73 16.81 11.94
C ARG A 195 -2.67 16.63 13.13
N ASP A 196 -3.40 17.68 13.47
CA ASP A 196 -4.55 17.53 14.37
C ASP A 196 -5.72 16.82 13.65
N LEU A 197 -6.82 16.57 14.37
CA LEU A 197 -7.95 15.81 13.82
C LEU A 197 -8.62 16.51 12.63
N ASP A 198 -8.76 17.83 12.67
CA ASP A 198 -9.45 18.58 11.60
C ASP A 198 -8.58 18.64 10.35
N GLN A 199 -7.27 18.87 10.52
CA GLN A 199 -6.31 18.81 9.41
C GLN A 199 -6.21 17.40 8.81
N ALA A 200 -6.16 16.36 9.65
CA ALA A 200 -6.12 14.99 9.17
C ALA A 200 -7.39 14.62 8.38
N ARG A 201 -8.56 15.13 8.79
CA ARG A 201 -9.81 14.97 8.02
C ARG A 201 -9.75 15.68 6.67
N ASP A 202 -9.33 16.94 6.65
CA ASP A 202 -9.17 17.70 5.41
C ASP A 202 -8.18 17.01 4.44
N ASP A 203 -7.07 16.51 4.97
CA ASP A 203 -6.08 15.75 4.21
C ASP A 203 -6.67 14.45 3.65
N PHE A 204 -7.46 13.73 4.44
CA PHE A 204 -8.15 12.49 4.05
C PHE A 204 -9.17 12.74 2.93
N GLU A 205 -9.97 13.81 3.03
CA GLU A 205 -10.94 14.19 2.01
C GLU A 205 -10.27 14.54 0.68
N ALA A 206 -9.12 15.22 0.72
CA ALA A 206 -8.38 15.61 -0.48
C ALA A 206 -7.87 14.41 -1.29
N VAL A 207 -7.47 13.33 -0.62
CA VAL A 207 -6.86 12.15 -1.27
C VAL A 207 -7.85 11.03 -1.59
N LEU A 208 -9.02 11.01 -0.94
CA LEU A 208 -10.03 9.97 -1.09
C LEU A 208 -10.42 9.67 -2.57
N PRO A 209 -10.59 10.66 -3.47
CA PRO A 209 -10.93 10.38 -4.88
C PRO A 209 -9.86 9.59 -5.64
N HIS A 210 -8.63 9.56 -5.14
CA HIS A 210 -7.47 8.94 -5.78
C HIS A 210 -7.07 7.60 -5.14
N ALA A 211 -7.76 7.18 -4.07
CA ALA A 211 -7.42 5.98 -3.30
C ALA A 211 -7.93 4.69 -3.96
N VAL A 212 -7.10 3.65 -3.97
CA VAL A 212 -7.43 2.29 -4.42
C VAL A 212 -7.24 1.23 -3.33
N SER A 213 -6.58 1.60 -2.23
CA SER A 213 -6.34 0.76 -1.07
C SER A 213 -6.38 1.63 0.19
N VAL A 214 -6.77 1.04 1.32
CA VAL A 214 -6.82 1.72 2.62
C VAL A 214 -6.14 0.84 3.67
N HIS A 215 -5.21 1.43 4.42
CA HIS A 215 -4.68 0.88 5.66
C HIS A 215 -5.40 1.54 6.83
N ILE A 216 -5.94 0.72 7.73
CA ILE A 216 -6.66 1.19 8.91
C ILE A 216 -5.73 1.11 10.10
N LYS A 217 -5.32 2.27 10.61
CA LYS A 217 -4.59 2.47 11.86
C LYS A 217 -5.36 3.42 12.77
N ASP A 218 -5.16 3.26 14.07
CA ASP A 218 -5.75 4.14 15.07
C ASP A 218 -4.66 4.62 16.03
N GLY A 219 -4.95 5.68 16.76
CA GLY A 219 -3.99 6.30 17.65
C GLY A 219 -4.59 7.39 18.51
N VAL A 220 -3.79 7.84 19.48
CA VAL A 220 -4.15 8.91 20.42
C VAL A 220 -3.15 10.04 20.30
N TRP A 221 -3.65 11.27 20.35
CA TRP A 221 -2.79 12.45 20.52
C TRP A 221 -2.37 12.56 21.99
N THR A 222 -1.07 12.69 22.21
CA THR A 222 -0.41 12.90 23.49
C THR A 222 0.36 14.21 23.45
N ASP A 223 0.90 14.66 24.59
CA ASP A 223 1.77 15.84 24.64
C ASP A 223 3.07 15.64 23.84
N GLU A 224 3.46 14.38 23.54
CA GLU A 224 4.67 14.01 22.81
C GLU A 224 4.42 13.78 21.30
N GLY A 225 3.17 13.79 20.86
CA GLY A 225 2.79 13.59 19.45
C GLY A 225 1.59 12.67 19.28
N PHE A 226 1.63 11.81 18.27
CA PHE A 226 0.57 10.85 17.99
C PHE A 226 1.09 9.42 18.14
N GLU A 227 0.47 8.65 19.00
CA GLU A 227 0.86 7.27 19.32
C GLU A 227 -0.13 6.28 18.73
N PHE A 228 0.36 5.31 17.96
CA PHE A 228 -0.47 4.26 17.41
C PHE A 228 -0.95 3.28 18.48
N VAL A 229 -2.22 2.91 18.42
CA VAL A 229 -2.87 1.90 19.26
C VAL A 229 -3.63 0.92 18.38
N PRO A 230 -4.09 -0.24 18.89
CA PRO A 230 -4.93 -1.15 18.10
C PRO A 230 -6.16 -0.42 17.52
N ALA A 231 -6.53 -0.77 16.29
CA ALA A 231 -7.66 -0.15 15.62
C ALA A 231 -8.95 -0.28 16.43
N GLY A 232 -9.63 0.85 16.68
CA GLY A 232 -10.84 0.95 17.50
C GLY A 232 -10.58 1.26 18.97
N CYS A 233 -9.30 1.37 19.38
CA CYS A 233 -8.89 1.72 20.73
C CYS A 233 -8.34 3.16 20.85
N GLY A 234 -8.33 3.93 19.76
CA GLY A 234 -7.82 5.29 19.73
C GLY A 234 -8.90 6.34 19.56
N SER A 235 -8.47 7.51 19.08
CA SER A 235 -9.29 8.71 18.94
C SER A 235 -9.62 9.05 17.49
N LEU A 236 -9.14 8.26 16.52
CA LEU A 236 -9.49 8.50 15.11
C LEU A 236 -10.93 8.03 14.82
N PRO A 237 -11.69 8.77 14.00
CA PRO A 237 -13.07 8.43 13.66
C PRO A 237 -13.12 7.36 12.55
N ILE A 238 -12.65 6.14 12.87
CA ILE A 238 -12.55 5.01 11.93
C ILE A 238 -13.74 4.04 12.00
N ALA A 239 -14.76 4.35 12.81
CA ALA A 239 -15.95 3.53 13.07
C ALA A 239 -17.18 3.99 12.28
#